data_AF-A0A1L0AQU2-F1
#
_entry.id   AF-A0A1L0AQU2-F1
#
_cell.length_a   1.000
_cell.length_b   1.000
_cell.length_c   1.000
_cell.angle_alpha   90.00
_cell.angle_beta   90.00
_cell.angle_gamma   90.00
#
_symmetry.space_group_name_H-M   'P 1'
#
loop_
_entity.id
_entity.type
_entity.pdbx_description
1 polymer ?
#
loop_
_entity_poly.entity_id
_entity_poly.type
_entity_poly.pdbx_seq_one_letter_code
_entity_poly.pdbx_strand_id
1 'polypeptide(L)'
;MGKENTKLREGDYLFLERFLDSTKSNLFFANGVILVEGDAENILLPSFAKKLGRDLSQHGVSIVNVGSTAFLRYSNIFLRQDAKELHLDVSLITDVDVRPSIHEDKQTKNKKDVDGNNIKNKDGKNIKIEMTSVEIEEKRIKTAQDIRDKFESPVTAFVAPYWTLEYSIAKSCLSELFHQAVYICHKTKSKDYVFSEEKKMLLIKDAKVEYKKWKDEDKLSIDEIAYNIYKKTMLDRYLSKAVVAQVFADFIIDADFNSVETDENLTYLVDAIKNVTGK
;
A
#
# COMPACT_ATOMS: atom_id res chain seq x y z
N MET A 1 -10.83 3.78 -26.34
CA MET A 1 -11.18 4.64 -25.18
C MET A 1 -10.91 6.09 -25.57
N GLY A 2 -11.90 6.79 -26.12
CA GLY A 2 -11.77 8.20 -26.56
C GLY A 2 -12.69 9.13 -25.77
N LYS A 3 -12.47 10.45 -25.89
CA LYS A 3 -13.22 11.53 -25.20
C LYS A 3 -14.74 11.31 -25.16
N GLU A 4 -15.28 10.77 -26.23
CA GLU A 4 -16.72 10.62 -26.44
C GLU A 4 -17.32 9.39 -25.77
N ASN A 5 -16.50 8.56 -25.10
CA ASN A 5 -16.91 7.27 -24.57
C ASN A 5 -16.56 7.05 -23.08
N THR A 6 -15.83 7.96 -22.42
CA THR A 6 -15.42 7.77 -21.00
C THR A 6 -15.71 8.99 -20.13
N LYS A 7 -15.84 8.81 -18.82
CA LYS A 7 -16.11 9.90 -17.84
C LYS A 7 -14.86 10.75 -17.52
N LEU A 8 -13.74 10.53 -18.22
CA LEU A 8 -12.49 11.28 -18.01
C LEU A 8 -12.64 12.75 -18.45
N ARG A 9 -12.10 13.70 -17.68
CA ARG A 9 -12.17 15.14 -18.04
C ARG A 9 -11.21 15.45 -19.19
N GLU A 10 -11.52 16.46 -19.99
CA GLU A 10 -10.74 16.78 -21.19
C GLU A 10 -9.24 17.04 -20.94
N GLY A 11 -8.89 17.74 -19.86
CA GLY A 11 -7.50 18.02 -19.50
C GLY A 11 -6.69 16.78 -19.10
N ASP A 12 -7.39 15.72 -18.69
CA ASP A 12 -6.78 14.49 -18.20
C ASP A 12 -6.38 13.55 -19.33
N TYR A 13 -7.00 13.70 -20.52
CA TYR A 13 -6.60 12.96 -21.73
C TYR A 13 -5.18 13.30 -22.18
N LEU A 14 -4.76 14.57 -22.13
CA LEU A 14 -3.40 14.95 -22.51
C LEU A 14 -2.33 14.38 -21.57
N PHE A 15 -2.67 14.20 -20.29
CA PHE A 15 -1.78 13.55 -19.34
C PHE A 15 -1.73 12.05 -19.59
N LEU A 16 -2.88 11.43 -19.83
CA LEU A 16 -3.00 10.02 -20.16
C LEU A 16 -2.23 9.67 -21.45
N GLU A 17 -2.33 10.46 -22.52
CA GLU A 17 -1.57 10.26 -23.76
C GLU A 17 -0.05 10.30 -23.54
N ARG A 18 0.44 11.17 -22.64
CA ARG A 18 1.87 11.20 -22.26
C ARG A 18 2.27 10.02 -21.38
N PHE A 19 1.32 9.43 -20.66
CA PHE A 19 1.56 8.37 -19.68
C PHE A 19 1.40 6.96 -20.26
N LEU A 20 0.53 6.80 -21.26
CA LEU A 20 0.32 5.61 -22.10
C LEU A 20 1.48 5.39 -23.09
N ASP A 21 2.71 5.62 -22.63
CA ASP A 21 3.92 5.20 -23.33
C ASP A 21 3.86 3.69 -23.61
N SER A 22 4.65 3.20 -24.57
CA SER A 22 4.54 1.87 -25.19
C SER A 22 4.56 0.68 -24.22
N THR A 23 4.96 0.87 -22.95
CA THR A 23 4.92 -0.16 -21.90
C THR A 23 3.55 -0.30 -21.21
N LYS A 24 2.67 0.70 -21.31
CA LYS A 24 1.35 0.73 -20.65
C LYS A 24 0.18 0.44 -21.60
N SER A 25 0.45 0.22 -22.88
CA SER A 25 -0.56 -0.26 -23.85
C SER A 25 -1.08 -1.68 -23.52
N ASN A 26 -0.38 -2.43 -22.66
CA ASN A 26 -0.84 -3.72 -22.13
C ASN A 26 -2.21 -3.62 -21.42
N LEU A 27 -2.58 -2.43 -20.93
CA LEU A 27 -3.91 -2.14 -20.39
C LEU A 27 -5.05 -2.50 -21.36
N PHE A 28 -4.84 -2.36 -22.67
CA PHE A 28 -5.88 -2.61 -23.68
C PHE A 28 -6.10 -4.09 -23.99
N PHE A 29 -5.19 -4.96 -23.55
CA PHE A 29 -5.25 -6.40 -23.78
C PHE A 29 -5.40 -7.22 -22.50
N ALA A 30 -5.41 -6.56 -21.34
CA ALA A 30 -5.53 -7.24 -20.06
C ALA A 30 -6.97 -7.71 -19.80
N ASN A 31 -7.13 -8.87 -19.15
CA ASN A 31 -8.41 -9.37 -18.66
C ASN A 31 -8.80 -8.74 -17.32
N GLY A 32 -7.84 -8.16 -16.61
CA GLY A 32 -7.99 -7.42 -15.36
C GLY A 32 -6.83 -6.45 -15.17
N VAL A 33 -7.04 -5.38 -14.41
CA VAL A 33 -6.00 -4.36 -14.16
C VAL A 33 -5.87 -4.10 -12.67
N ILE A 34 -4.64 -4.07 -12.17
CA ILE A 34 -4.35 -3.57 -10.83
C ILE A 34 -3.62 -2.24 -10.93
N LEU A 35 -4.22 -1.18 -10.39
CA LEU A 35 -3.60 0.13 -10.26
C LEU A 35 -2.92 0.22 -8.88
N VAL A 36 -1.67 0.64 -8.84
CA VAL A 36 -0.89 0.76 -7.60
C VAL A 36 -0.15 2.08 -7.53
N GLU A 37 0.06 2.61 -6.33
CA GLU A 37 0.67 3.92 -6.14
C GLU A 37 2.18 3.96 -6.35
N GLY A 38 2.88 2.86 -6.04
CA GLY A 38 4.33 2.83 -6.01
C GLY A 38 4.97 1.53 -6.49
N ASP A 39 6.30 1.53 -6.46
CA ASP A 39 7.10 0.38 -6.92
C ASP A 39 6.99 -0.82 -5.97
N ALA A 40 6.77 -0.58 -4.67
CA ALA A 40 6.71 -1.64 -3.68
C ALA A 40 5.55 -2.61 -3.97
N GLU A 41 4.36 -2.08 -4.19
CA GLU A 41 3.17 -2.84 -4.60
C GLU A 41 3.42 -3.56 -5.93
N ASN A 42 3.98 -2.84 -6.91
CA ASN A 42 4.26 -3.38 -8.24
C ASN A 42 5.21 -4.60 -8.20
N ILE A 43 6.17 -4.59 -7.26
CA ILE A 43 7.11 -5.69 -7.04
C ILE A 43 6.48 -6.83 -6.23
N LEU A 44 5.67 -6.52 -5.21
CA LEU A 44 5.15 -7.53 -4.27
C LEU A 44 3.92 -8.27 -4.79
N LEU A 45 3.01 -7.60 -5.49
CA LEU A 45 1.75 -8.20 -5.93
C LEU A 45 1.93 -9.48 -6.78
N PRO A 46 2.86 -9.56 -7.76
CA PRO A 46 3.07 -10.80 -8.50
C PRO A 46 3.45 -11.97 -7.59
N SER A 47 4.27 -11.72 -6.57
CA SER A 47 4.74 -12.73 -5.61
C SER A 47 3.61 -13.18 -4.69
N PHE A 48 2.81 -12.24 -4.16
CA PHE A 48 1.60 -12.55 -3.39
C PHE A 48 0.62 -13.38 -4.21
N ALA A 49 0.32 -12.94 -5.43
CA ALA A 49 -0.66 -13.59 -6.29
C ALA A 49 -0.23 -15.02 -6.65
N LYS A 50 1.05 -15.25 -6.96
CA LYS A 50 1.60 -16.60 -7.16
C LYS A 50 1.43 -17.49 -5.93
N LYS A 51 1.74 -16.99 -4.73
CA LYS A 51 1.58 -17.74 -3.48
C LYS A 51 0.13 -18.03 -3.13
N LEU A 52 -0.79 -17.19 -3.58
CA LEU A 52 -2.25 -17.39 -3.48
C LEU A 52 -2.82 -18.27 -4.61
N GLY A 53 -1.98 -18.89 -5.45
CA GLY A 53 -2.42 -19.74 -6.57
C GLY A 53 -3.10 -18.97 -7.72
N ARG A 54 -2.89 -17.65 -7.79
CA ARG A 54 -3.54 -16.72 -8.72
C ARG A 54 -2.50 -15.94 -9.52
N ASP A 55 -1.60 -16.63 -10.22
CA ASP A 55 -0.56 -15.96 -11.02
C ASP A 55 -1.21 -14.95 -11.98
N LEU A 56 -0.91 -13.66 -11.76
CA LEU A 56 -1.51 -12.55 -12.50
C LEU A 56 -1.25 -12.69 -14.00
N SER A 57 -0.08 -13.19 -14.39
CA SER A 57 0.30 -13.34 -15.80
C SER A 57 -0.58 -14.39 -16.48
N GLN A 58 -0.86 -15.50 -15.80
CA GLN A 58 -1.71 -16.58 -16.32
C GLN A 58 -3.17 -16.14 -16.47
N HIS A 59 -3.63 -15.22 -15.63
CA HIS A 59 -4.96 -14.64 -15.71
C HIS A 59 -5.03 -13.46 -16.71
N GLY A 60 -3.91 -13.07 -17.32
CA GLY A 60 -3.86 -11.90 -18.22
C GLY A 60 -4.07 -10.58 -17.48
N VAL A 61 -3.69 -10.50 -16.21
CA VAL A 61 -3.80 -9.29 -15.38
C VAL A 61 -2.56 -8.42 -15.54
N SER A 62 -2.75 -7.12 -15.76
CA SER A 62 -1.66 -6.14 -15.82
C SER A 62 -1.63 -5.27 -14.57
N ILE A 63 -0.44 -5.10 -13.97
CA ILE A 63 -0.22 -4.10 -12.92
C ILE A 63 0.25 -2.81 -13.57
N VAL A 64 -0.35 -1.69 -13.17
CA VAL A 64 0.07 -0.35 -13.58
C VAL A 64 0.42 0.46 -12.36
N ASN A 65 1.72 0.72 -12.21
CA ASN A 65 2.21 1.70 -11.25
C ASN A 65 1.88 3.11 -11.76
N VAL A 66 1.10 3.84 -10.97
CA VAL A 66 0.60 5.17 -11.30
C VAL A 66 1.45 6.30 -10.72
N GLY A 67 2.43 5.97 -9.86
CA GLY A 67 3.46 6.86 -9.31
C GLY A 67 2.95 8.02 -8.46
N SER A 68 1.64 8.17 -8.28
CA SER A 68 1.01 9.18 -7.41
C SER A 68 -0.49 8.93 -7.23
N THR A 69 -1.04 9.44 -6.12
CA THR A 69 -2.49 9.52 -5.87
C THR A 69 -3.23 10.39 -6.90
N ALA A 70 -2.52 11.22 -7.69
CA ALA A 70 -3.13 12.10 -8.69
C ALA A 70 -3.72 11.31 -9.86
N PHE A 71 -3.09 10.20 -10.26
CA PHE A 71 -3.61 9.35 -11.33
C PHE A 71 -4.87 8.59 -10.93
N LEU A 72 -5.17 8.49 -9.63
CA LEU A 72 -6.43 7.92 -9.15
C LEU A 72 -7.63 8.71 -9.70
N ARG A 73 -7.46 10.00 -10.00
CA ARG A 73 -8.49 10.83 -10.68
C ARG A 73 -8.79 10.35 -12.11
N TYR A 74 -7.90 9.55 -12.69
CA TYR A 74 -7.93 9.11 -14.08
C TYR A 74 -8.36 7.66 -14.23
N SER A 75 -8.65 6.95 -13.13
CA SER A 75 -9.38 5.67 -13.17
C SER A 75 -10.75 5.80 -13.89
N ASN A 76 -11.28 7.02 -13.98
CA ASN A 76 -12.43 7.40 -14.80
C ASN A 76 -12.31 7.02 -16.29
N ILE A 77 -11.10 6.73 -16.81
CA ILE A 77 -10.94 6.19 -18.16
C ILE A 77 -11.61 4.81 -18.32
N PHE A 78 -11.66 4.02 -17.25
CA PHE A 78 -12.32 2.72 -17.24
C PHE A 78 -13.83 2.84 -17.06
N LEU A 79 -14.33 4.02 -16.65
CA LEU A 79 -15.76 4.33 -16.56
C LEU A 79 -16.28 4.80 -17.91
N ARG A 80 -17.18 4.01 -18.49
CA ARG A 80 -17.82 4.34 -19.76
C ARG A 80 -18.95 5.35 -19.58
N GLN A 81 -19.10 6.23 -20.56
CA GLN A 81 -20.26 7.14 -20.65
C GLN A 81 -21.41 6.49 -21.43
N ASP A 82 -21.13 5.50 -22.28
CA ASP A 82 -22.11 4.75 -23.04
C ASP A 82 -22.55 3.48 -22.31
N ALA A 83 -23.72 2.93 -22.66
CA ALA A 83 -24.31 1.74 -22.02
C ALA A 83 -23.60 0.41 -22.36
N LYS A 84 -22.40 0.46 -22.93
CA LYS A 84 -21.61 -0.73 -23.23
C LYS A 84 -20.77 -1.08 -22.01
N GLU A 85 -20.89 -2.29 -21.50
CA GLU A 85 -20.07 -2.74 -20.36
C GLU A 85 -18.61 -2.92 -20.81
N LEU A 86 -17.68 -2.46 -19.97
CA LEU A 86 -16.28 -2.85 -20.07
C LEU A 86 -16.16 -4.14 -19.23
N HIS A 87 -15.98 -5.30 -19.85
CA HIS A 87 -15.83 -6.58 -19.13
C HIS A 87 -14.46 -6.73 -18.46
N LEU A 88 -13.95 -5.67 -17.84
CA LEU A 88 -12.62 -5.56 -17.26
C LEU A 88 -12.74 -5.18 -15.80
N ASP A 89 -12.32 -6.04 -14.89
CA ASP A 89 -12.28 -5.70 -13.46
C ASP A 89 -11.01 -4.92 -13.15
N VAL A 90 -11.15 -3.81 -12.43
CA VAL A 90 -10.03 -2.94 -12.07
C VAL A 90 -9.92 -2.84 -10.57
N SER A 91 -8.83 -3.35 -10.00
CA SER A 91 -8.50 -3.17 -8.59
C SER A 91 -7.59 -1.97 -8.41
N LEU A 92 -7.97 -1.04 -7.55
CA LEU A 92 -7.11 0.05 -7.10
C LEU A 92 -6.58 -0.25 -5.72
N ILE A 93 -5.25 -0.35 -5.56
CA ILE A 93 -4.60 -0.52 -4.26
C ILE A 93 -3.94 0.80 -3.85
N THR A 94 -4.27 1.28 -2.66
CA THR A 94 -3.91 2.62 -2.18
C THR A 94 -3.76 2.63 -0.66
N ASP A 95 -2.92 3.54 -0.17
CA ASP A 95 -2.67 3.71 1.26
C ASP A 95 -3.73 4.61 1.91
N VAL A 96 -4.04 4.37 3.19
CA VAL A 96 -4.91 5.28 3.96
C VAL A 96 -4.16 6.54 4.41
N ASP A 97 -2.83 6.49 4.48
CA ASP A 97 -1.93 7.59 4.89
C ASP A 97 -2.25 8.21 6.26
N VAL A 98 -3.02 7.50 7.09
CA VAL A 98 -3.28 7.88 8.48
C VAL A 98 -2.35 7.10 9.40
N ARG A 99 -1.38 7.84 9.93
CA ARG A 99 -0.44 7.38 10.95
C ARG A 99 -1.19 6.86 12.19
N PRO A 100 -0.71 5.80 12.87
CA PRO A 100 -1.28 5.32 14.14
C PRO A 100 -1.17 6.38 15.27
N SER A 101 -1.48 6.06 16.51
CA SER A 101 -1.37 7.02 17.65
C SER A 101 -0.06 6.92 18.45
N ILE A 102 0.79 5.93 18.13
CA ILE A 102 1.99 5.55 18.91
C ILE A 102 3.22 6.44 18.57
N HIS A 103 3.01 7.63 18.00
CA HIS A 103 4.08 8.49 17.48
C HIS A 103 4.67 9.44 18.53
N GLU A 104 5.95 9.78 18.32
CA GLU A 104 6.63 10.87 19.02
C GLU A 104 6.12 12.26 18.59
N ASP A 105 5.65 12.41 17.35
CA ASP A 105 4.97 13.62 16.86
C ASP A 105 3.45 13.46 16.95
N LYS A 106 2.83 14.11 17.94
CA LYS A 106 1.39 14.07 18.12
C LYS A 106 0.67 14.66 16.91
N GLN A 107 -0.28 13.91 16.35
CA GLN A 107 -1.12 14.40 15.26
C GLN A 107 -1.99 15.56 15.76
N THR A 108 -2.17 16.58 14.91
CA THR A 108 -2.93 17.77 15.29
C THR A 108 -4.06 18.05 14.31
N LYS A 109 -5.14 18.64 14.84
CA LYS A 109 -6.27 19.16 14.07
C LYS A 109 -6.49 20.63 14.39
N ASN A 110 -7.19 21.35 13.52
CA ASN A 110 -7.60 22.71 13.82
C ASN A 110 -8.61 22.70 14.98
N LYS A 111 -8.40 23.54 15.98
CA LYS A 111 -9.33 23.76 17.08
C LYS A 111 -10.60 24.38 16.51
N LYS A 112 -11.75 23.82 16.88
CA LYS A 112 -13.06 24.33 16.48
C LYS A 112 -13.78 25.00 17.65
N ASP A 113 -14.58 26.02 17.38
CA ASP A 113 -15.54 26.58 18.33
C ASP A 113 -16.82 25.73 18.40
N VAL A 114 -17.78 26.18 19.22
CA VAL A 114 -19.09 25.50 19.40
C VAL A 114 -19.91 25.41 18.12
N ASP A 115 -19.65 26.32 17.16
CA ASP A 115 -20.34 26.37 15.86
C ASP A 115 -19.57 25.62 14.76
N GLY A 116 -18.44 25.00 15.10
CA GLY A 116 -17.63 24.19 14.19
C GLY A 116 -16.63 24.97 13.33
N ASN A 117 -16.44 26.27 13.56
CA ASN A 117 -15.49 27.12 12.84
C ASN A 117 -14.07 26.99 13.41
N ASN A 118 -13.06 27.12 12.55
CA ASN A 118 -11.66 27.06 12.97
C ASN A 118 -11.31 28.29 13.82
N ILE A 119 -10.86 28.06 15.05
CA ILE A 119 -10.36 29.12 15.93
C ILE A 119 -9.00 29.58 15.42
N LYS A 120 -8.83 30.89 15.27
CA LYS A 120 -7.59 31.53 14.82
C LYS A 120 -6.85 32.22 15.98
N ASN A 121 -5.53 32.27 15.91
CA ASN A 121 -4.71 33.04 16.83
C ASN A 121 -4.74 34.55 16.46
N LYS A 122 -4.04 35.39 17.23
CA LYS A 122 -3.96 36.84 16.98
C LYS A 122 -3.37 37.22 15.62
N ASP A 123 -2.62 36.31 14.99
CA ASP A 123 -2.02 36.49 13.66
C ASP A 123 -2.89 35.92 12.52
N GLY A 124 -4.13 35.48 12.82
CA GLY A 124 -5.05 34.91 11.84
C GLY A 124 -4.76 33.45 11.44
N LYS A 125 -3.81 32.77 12.09
CA LYS A 125 -3.49 31.35 11.84
C LYS A 125 -4.38 30.42 12.66
N ASN A 126 -4.83 29.32 12.08
CA ASN A 126 -5.64 28.33 12.80
C ASN A 126 -4.85 27.75 13.97
N ILE A 127 -5.48 27.73 15.15
CA ILE A 127 -4.94 27.08 16.34
C ILE A 127 -5.03 25.57 16.13
N LYS A 128 -3.93 24.86 16.38
CA LYS A 128 -3.88 23.40 16.30
C LYS A 128 -3.94 22.79 17.69
N ILE A 129 -4.70 21.72 17.85
CA ILE A 129 -4.77 20.91 19.07
C ILE A 129 -4.40 19.48 18.74
N GLU A 130 -3.83 18.77 19.72
CA GLU A 130 -3.49 17.36 19.61
C GLU A 130 -4.76 16.51 19.45
N MET A 131 -4.69 15.51 18.58
CA MET A 131 -5.75 14.53 18.40
C MET A 131 -5.60 13.40 19.43
N THR A 132 -6.72 12.89 19.93
CA THR A 132 -6.73 11.67 20.75
C THR A 132 -6.53 10.42 19.89
N SER A 133 -6.19 9.29 20.50
CA SER A 133 -6.10 8.00 19.80
C SER A 133 -7.42 7.61 19.11
N VAL A 134 -8.55 7.89 19.75
CA VAL A 134 -9.89 7.66 19.20
C VAL A 134 -10.13 8.53 17.96
N GLU A 135 -9.78 9.82 18.02
CA GLU A 135 -9.97 10.73 16.88
C GLU A 135 -9.08 10.38 15.68
N ILE A 136 -7.88 9.86 15.93
CA ILE A 136 -6.98 9.36 14.88
C ILE A 136 -7.60 8.14 14.21
N GLU A 137 -8.17 7.22 14.99
CA GLU A 137 -8.82 6.02 14.49
C GLU A 137 -10.08 6.34 13.69
N GLU A 138 -10.94 7.23 14.20
CA GLU A 138 -12.11 7.74 13.46
C GLU A 138 -11.70 8.39 12.13
N LYS A 139 -10.63 9.19 12.15
CA LYS A 139 -10.08 9.79 10.93
C LYS A 139 -9.61 8.74 9.94
N ARG A 140 -8.93 7.67 10.39
CA ARG A 140 -8.48 6.56 9.55
C ARG A 140 -9.65 5.85 8.88
N ILE A 141 -10.65 5.45 9.66
CA ILE A 141 -11.86 4.77 9.17
C ILE A 141 -12.58 5.64 8.15
N LYS A 142 -12.80 6.92 8.48
CA LYS A 142 -13.44 7.87 7.57
C LYS A 142 -12.64 8.06 6.29
N THR A 143 -11.33 8.23 6.37
CA THR A 143 -10.46 8.44 5.20
C THR A 143 -10.50 7.22 4.26
N ALA A 144 -10.43 6.01 4.82
CA ALA A 144 -10.53 4.79 4.02
C ALA A 144 -11.91 4.67 3.34
N GLN A 145 -12.98 5.01 4.05
CA GLN A 145 -14.33 5.02 3.49
C GLN A 145 -14.48 6.06 2.37
N ASP A 146 -14.04 7.30 2.62
CA ASP A 146 -14.05 8.39 1.64
C ASP A 146 -13.23 8.04 0.37
N ILE A 147 -12.21 7.18 0.47
CA ILE A 147 -11.47 6.67 -0.70
C ILE A 147 -12.30 5.64 -1.45
N ARG A 148 -12.91 4.68 -0.77
CA ARG A 148 -13.74 3.64 -1.39
C ARG A 148 -14.92 4.24 -2.15
N ASP A 149 -15.58 5.22 -1.54
CA ASP A 149 -16.79 5.86 -2.09
C ASP A 149 -16.51 6.77 -3.30
N LYS A 150 -15.24 7.04 -3.64
CA LYS A 150 -14.86 7.82 -4.83
C LYS A 150 -14.94 7.01 -6.13
N PHE A 151 -14.97 5.68 -6.04
CA PHE A 151 -14.85 4.81 -7.20
C PHE A 151 -16.11 3.95 -7.35
N GLU A 152 -16.52 3.80 -8.61
CA GLU A 152 -17.66 2.98 -9.01
C GLU A 152 -17.18 1.89 -9.96
N SER A 153 -17.99 0.84 -10.14
CA SER A 153 -17.73 -0.23 -11.11
C SER A 153 -17.38 0.34 -12.50
N PRO A 154 -16.33 -0.20 -13.17
CA PRO A 154 -15.63 -1.45 -12.84
C PRO A 154 -14.39 -1.28 -11.93
N VAL A 155 -14.22 -0.11 -11.29
CA VAL A 155 -13.08 0.18 -10.41
C VAL A 155 -13.47 -0.07 -8.96
N THR A 156 -12.78 -0.99 -8.30
CA THR A 156 -12.94 -1.27 -6.86
C THR A 156 -11.69 -0.86 -6.11
N ALA A 157 -11.83 -0.01 -5.08
CA ALA A 157 -10.72 0.45 -4.27
C ALA A 157 -10.49 -0.43 -3.03
N PHE A 158 -9.26 -0.92 -2.91
CA PHE A 158 -8.75 -1.73 -1.81
C PHE A 158 -7.72 -0.90 -1.04
N VAL A 159 -8.15 -0.36 0.09
CA VAL A 159 -7.35 0.57 0.88
C VAL A 159 -6.61 -0.19 1.98
N ALA A 160 -5.32 0.06 2.13
CA ALA A 160 -4.51 -0.50 3.22
C ALA A 160 -5.18 -0.18 4.56
N PRO A 161 -5.35 -1.17 5.46
CA PRO A 161 -6.08 -0.97 6.71
C PRO A 161 -5.34 -0.01 7.64
N TYR A 162 -4.01 0.08 7.56
CA TYR A 162 -3.22 0.95 8.41
C TYR A 162 -2.12 1.66 7.63
N TRP A 163 -1.89 2.93 7.94
CA TRP A 163 -0.83 3.80 7.43
C TRP A 163 -0.41 3.57 5.96
N THR A 164 0.47 2.60 5.68
CA THR A 164 0.93 2.21 4.34
C THR A 164 1.01 0.69 4.17
N LEU A 165 1.17 0.21 2.94
CA LEU A 165 1.46 -1.20 2.62
C LEU A 165 2.46 -1.84 3.58
N GLU A 166 3.64 -1.25 3.76
CA GLU A 166 4.71 -1.83 4.56
C GLU A 166 4.35 -1.91 6.03
N TYR A 167 3.63 -0.90 6.54
CA TYR A 167 3.14 -0.93 7.91
C TYR A 167 2.09 -2.03 8.10
N SER A 168 1.17 -2.20 7.14
CA SER A 168 0.21 -3.30 7.16
C SER A 168 0.89 -4.68 7.12
N ILE A 169 1.92 -4.86 6.28
CA ILE A 169 2.72 -6.11 6.28
C ILE A 169 3.42 -6.29 7.63
N ALA A 170 4.01 -5.23 8.19
CA ALA A 170 4.69 -5.29 9.48
C ALA A 170 3.74 -5.61 10.66
N LYS A 171 2.43 -5.38 10.53
CA LYS A 171 1.41 -5.78 11.51
C LYS A 171 0.84 -7.18 11.30
N SER A 172 1.07 -7.77 10.12
CA SER A 172 0.46 -9.04 9.71
C SER A 172 1.19 -10.27 10.26
N CYS A 173 0.66 -11.44 9.95
CA CYS A 173 1.30 -12.75 10.08
C CYS A 173 2.67 -12.85 9.38
N LEU A 174 2.95 -11.98 8.40
CA LEU A 174 4.24 -11.92 7.72
C LEU A 174 5.25 -10.98 8.41
N SER A 175 4.92 -10.42 9.58
CA SER A 175 5.74 -9.42 10.28
C SER A 175 7.20 -9.86 10.52
N GLU A 176 7.41 -11.08 11.05
CA GLU A 176 8.76 -11.60 11.28
C GLU A 176 9.55 -11.78 9.99
N LEU A 177 8.90 -12.25 8.92
CA LEU A 177 9.52 -12.42 7.61
C LEU A 177 9.87 -11.07 6.97
N PHE A 178 8.97 -10.10 7.09
CA PHE A 178 9.17 -8.75 6.60
C PHE A 178 10.29 -8.04 7.37
N HIS A 179 10.37 -8.23 8.69
CA HIS A 179 11.48 -7.72 9.49
C HIS A 179 12.83 -8.24 9.00
N GLN A 180 12.94 -9.52 8.62
CA GLN A 180 14.18 -10.06 8.05
C GLN A 180 14.60 -9.31 6.78
N ALA A 181 13.67 -9.01 5.88
CA ALA A 181 13.94 -8.24 4.67
C ALA A 181 14.39 -6.80 4.98
N VAL A 182 13.69 -6.12 5.89
CA VAL A 182 14.02 -4.76 6.33
C VAL A 182 15.39 -4.72 7.02
N TYR A 183 15.69 -5.68 7.89
CA TYR A 183 16.94 -5.79 8.62
C TYR A 183 18.13 -5.94 7.67
N ILE A 184 18.01 -6.83 6.69
CA ILE A 184 19.04 -7.03 5.65
C ILE A 184 19.28 -5.73 4.88
N CYS A 185 18.22 -5.07 4.43
CA CYS A 185 18.33 -3.79 3.71
C CYS A 185 19.01 -2.73 4.57
N HIS A 186 18.69 -2.68 5.86
CA HIS A 186 19.31 -1.79 6.82
C HIS A 186 20.82 -2.05 6.97
N LYS A 187 21.23 -3.31 7.19
CA LYS A 187 22.64 -3.67 7.39
C LYS A 187 23.48 -3.55 6.12
N THR A 188 22.87 -3.71 4.95
CA THR A 188 23.52 -3.56 3.63
C THR A 188 23.44 -2.14 3.07
N LYS A 189 22.76 -1.21 3.77
CA LYS A 189 22.53 0.18 3.35
C LYS A 189 21.87 0.30 1.98
N SER A 190 21.07 -0.69 1.57
CA SER A 190 20.43 -0.74 0.25
C SER A 190 21.40 -0.62 -0.94
N LYS A 191 22.70 -0.88 -0.75
CA LYS A 191 23.72 -0.65 -1.80
C LYS A 191 23.85 -1.80 -2.78
N ASP A 192 23.68 -3.05 -2.32
CA ASP A 192 23.61 -4.25 -3.17
C ASP A 192 22.93 -5.39 -2.41
N TYR A 193 21.91 -6.00 -3.02
CA TYR A 193 21.30 -7.26 -2.54
C TYR A 193 22.17 -8.49 -2.88
N VAL A 194 23.34 -8.28 -3.49
CA VAL A 194 24.26 -9.33 -3.90
C VAL A 194 25.24 -9.60 -2.76
N PHE A 195 24.93 -10.57 -1.91
CA PHE A 195 25.83 -11.09 -0.90
C PHE A 195 25.82 -12.62 -0.90
N SER A 196 26.88 -13.22 -0.35
CA SER A 196 27.00 -14.68 -0.27
C SER A 196 25.85 -15.28 0.56
N GLU A 197 25.46 -16.51 0.23
CA GLU A 197 24.44 -17.26 0.96
C GLU A 197 24.76 -17.34 2.46
N GLU A 198 26.03 -17.52 2.82
CA GLU A 198 26.46 -17.52 4.23
C GLU A 198 26.13 -16.22 4.96
N LYS A 199 26.39 -15.07 4.31
CA LYS A 199 26.10 -13.76 4.88
C LYS A 199 24.59 -13.49 4.95
N LYS A 200 23.83 -13.95 3.94
CA LYS A 200 22.36 -13.92 3.95
C LYS A 200 21.81 -14.64 5.18
N MET A 201 22.25 -15.87 5.37
CA MET A 201 21.81 -16.72 6.48
C MET A 201 22.16 -16.14 7.85
N LEU A 202 23.34 -15.53 7.98
CA LEU A 202 23.74 -14.84 9.21
C LEU A 202 22.82 -13.66 9.53
N LEU A 203 22.56 -12.78 8.55
CA LEU A 203 21.67 -11.63 8.74
C LEU A 203 20.23 -12.04 9.05
N ILE A 204 19.72 -13.10 8.42
CA ILE A 204 18.41 -13.67 8.73
C ILE A 204 18.36 -14.15 10.18
N LYS A 205 19.42 -14.84 10.63
CA LYS A 205 19.51 -15.33 12.02
C LYS A 205 19.50 -14.16 13.01
N ASP A 206 20.27 -13.12 12.74
CA ASP A 206 20.34 -11.93 13.60
C ASP A 206 19.01 -11.20 13.67
N ALA A 207 18.31 -11.04 12.53
CA ALA A 207 16.98 -10.45 12.47
C ALA A 207 15.95 -11.26 13.28
N LYS A 208 16.00 -12.59 13.21
CA LYS A 208 15.11 -13.46 14.01
C LYS A 208 15.38 -13.32 15.51
N VAL A 209 16.64 -13.16 15.92
CA VAL A 209 17.00 -12.92 17.33
C VAL A 209 16.45 -11.57 17.79
N GLU A 210 16.63 -10.51 17.00
CA GLU A 210 16.09 -9.18 17.31
C GLU A 210 14.56 -9.19 17.43
N TYR A 211 13.87 -9.83 16.48
CA TYR A 211 12.41 -9.95 16.52
C TYR A 211 11.90 -10.74 17.74
N LYS A 212 12.54 -11.88 18.05
CA LYS A 212 12.19 -12.68 19.24
C LYS A 212 12.43 -11.92 20.52
N LYS A 213 13.52 -11.16 20.63
CA LYS A 213 13.75 -10.30 21.78
C LYS A 213 12.61 -9.30 21.96
N TRP A 214 12.20 -8.59 20.91
CA TRP A 214 11.08 -7.66 20.99
C TRP A 214 9.78 -8.33 21.44
N LYS A 215 9.49 -9.52 20.93
CA LYS A 215 8.25 -10.24 21.20
C LYS A 215 8.23 -10.92 22.58
N ASP A 216 9.29 -11.64 22.93
CA ASP A 216 9.30 -12.57 24.06
C ASP A 216 9.92 -11.94 25.32
N GLU A 217 10.98 -11.14 25.17
CA GLU A 217 11.70 -10.51 26.28
C GLU A 217 11.14 -9.13 26.60
N ASP A 218 11.11 -8.24 25.61
CA ASP A 218 10.65 -6.86 25.77
C ASP A 218 9.10 -6.77 25.80
N LYS A 219 8.42 -7.85 25.39
CA LYS A 219 6.95 -8.01 25.37
C LYS A 219 6.23 -6.87 24.63
N LEU A 220 6.82 -6.41 23.54
CA LEU A 220 6.23 -5.38 22.70
C LEU A 220 4.95 -5.90 22.04
N SER A 221 3.95 -5.03 21.96
CA SER A 221 2.73 -5.26 21.21
C SER A 221 3.01 -5.36 19.70
N ILE A 222 2.06 -5.92 18.94
CA ILE A 222 2.14 -6.00 17.47
C ILE A 222 2.33 -4.61 16.87
N ASP A 223 1.64 -3.60 17.40
CA ASP A 223 1.77 -2.24 16.91
C ASP A 223 3.15 -1.63 17.19
N GLU A 224 3.74 -1.90 18.36
CA GLU A 224 5.10 -1.43 18.69
C GLU A 224 6.16 -2.10 17.81
N ILE A 225 6.02 -3.41 17.54
CA ILE A 225 6.89 -4.15 16.64
C ILE A 225 6.78 -3.60 15.22
N ALA A 226 5.56 -3.43 14.70
CA ALA A 226 5.34 -2.89 13.37
C ALA A 226 5.91 -1.46 13.24
N TYR A 227 5.78 -0.65 14.28
CA TYR A 227 6.36 0.68 14.35
C TYR A 227 7.90 0.64 14.32
N ASN A 228 8.53 -0.27 15.08
CA ASN A 228 9.98 -0.43 15.06
C ASN A 228 10.49 -0.85 13.66
N ILE A 229 9.79 -1.78 13.00
CA ILE A 229 10.14 -2.24 11.65
C ILE A 229 10.01 -1.09 10.65
N TYR A 230 8.84 -0.47 10.57
CA TYR A 230 8.57 0.51 9.53
C TYR A 230 9.14 1.88 9.84
N LYS A 231 8.76 2.49 10.96
CA LYS A 231 9.15 3.88 11.25
C LYS A 231 10.63 3.96 11.65
N LYS A 232 11.04 3.27 12.72
CA LYS A 232 12.40 3.41 13.28
C LYS A 232 13.49 2.85 12.36
N THR A 233 13.16 1.84 11.55
CA THR A 233 14.15 1.19 10.68
C THR A 233 14.00 1.65 9.24
N MET A 234 12.82 1.53 8.64
CA MET A 234 12.66 1.82 7.22
C MET A 234 12.65 3.32 6.90
N LEU A 235 11.81 4.11 7.60
CA LEU A 235 11.67 5.54 7.33
C LEU A 235 12.83 6.37 7.91
N ASP A 236 13.17 6.19 9.19
CA ASP A 236 14.19 7.00 9.87
C ASP A 236 15.61 6.74 9.35
N ARG A 237 15.83 5.58 8.70
CA ARG A 237 17.10 5.25 8.04
C ARG A 237 17.06 5.43 6.53
N TYR A 238 15.98 5.98 5.98
CA TYR A 238 15.82 6.28 4.55
C TYR A 238 16.07 5.07 3.65
N LEU A 239 15.55 3.90 4.02
CA LEU A 239 15.65 2.70 3.20
C LEU A 239 14.75 2.81 1.97
N SER A 240 15.21 2.29 0.84
CA SER A 240 14.40 2.25 -0.39
C SER A 240 13.28 1.23 -0.27
N LYS A 241 12.03 1.72 -0.42
CA LYS A 241 10.82 0.88 -0.46
C LYS A 241 10.90 -0.20 -1.54
N ALA A 242 11.36 0.16 -2.73
CA ALA A 242 11.52 -0.78 -3.84
C ALA A 242 12.56 -1.87 -3.54
N VAL A 243 13.69 -1.51 -2.91
CA VAL A 243 14.72 -2.51 -2.54
C VAL A 243 14.20 -3.46 -1.47
N VAL A 244 13.54 -2.94 -0.43
CA VAL A 244 12.91 -3.78 0.62
C VAL A 244 11.86 -4.70 0.00
N ALA A 245 11.03 -4.20 -0.92
CA ALA A 245 10.05 -5.00 -1.64
C ALA A 245 10.68 -6.12 -2.47
N GLN A 246 11.83 -5.87 -3.13
CA GLN A 246 12.56 -6.91 -3.88
C GLN A 246 13.09 -8.00 -2.95
N VAL A 247 13.73 -7.62 -1.85
CA VAL A 247 14.23 -8.59 -0.85
C VAL A 247 13.09 -9.40 -0.26
N PHE A 248 11.98 -8.73 0.06
CA PHE A 248 10.83 -9.40 0.64
C PHE A 248 10.13 -10.33 -0.37
N ALA A 249 10.05 -9.95 -1.65
CA ALA A 249 9.54 -10.81 -2.71
C ALA A 249 10.33 -12.13 -2.83
N ASP A 250 11.65 -12.09 -2.69
CA ASP A 250 12.50 -13.28 -2.65
C ASP A 250 12.14 -14.19 -1.46
N PHE A 251 11.86 -13.61 -0.29
CA PHE A 251 11.50 -14.37 0.91
C PHE A 251 10.10 -14.97 0.84
N ILE A 252 9.19 -14.33 0.12
CA ILE A 252 7.81 -14.79 -0.09
C ILE A 252 7.76 -16.14 -0.83
N ILE A 253 8.74 -16.43 -1.70
CA ILE A 253 8.78 -17.66 -2.51
C ILE A 253 8.63 -18.90 -1.62
N ASP A 254 9.41 -18.96 -0.55
CA ASP A 254 9.46 -20.09 0.39
C ASP A 254 8.56 -19.92 1.62
N ALA A 255 7.82 -18.81 1.72
CA ALA A 255 6.98 -18.52 2.87
C ALA A 255 5.68 -19.35 2.89
N ASP A 256 5.16 -19.61 4.10
CA ASP A 256 3.81 -20.13 4.28
C ASP A 256 2.78 -18.99 4.16
N PHE A 257 1.79 -19.17 3.30
CA PHE A 257 0.72 -18.21 3.00
C PHE A 257 -0.65 -18.63 3.54
N ASN A 258 -0.74 -19.73 4.28
CA ASN A 258 -2.00 -20.29 4.79
C ASN A 258 -2.84 -19.28 5.59
N SER A 259 -2.20 -18.40 6.38
CA SER A 259 -2.90 -17.41 7.21
C SER A 259 -3.14 -16.08 6.51
N VAL A 260 -2.53 -15.84 5.35
CA VAL A 260 -2.57 -14.54 4.64
C VAL A 260 -3.98 -14.21 4.17
N GLU A 261 -4.75 -15.20 3.71
CA GLU A 261 -6.13 -14.99 3.26
C GLU A 261 -7.09 -14.54 4.37
N THR A 262 -6.76 -14.84 5.63
CA THR A 262 -7.58 -14.51 6.80
C THR A 262 -7.04 -13.35 7.63
N ASP A 263 -5.87 -12.80 7.27
CA ASP A 263 -5.24 -11.72 8.00
C ASP A 263 -5.86 -10.38 7.64
N GLU A 264 -6.52 -9.72 8.59
CA GLU A 264 -7.16 -8.41 8.41
C GLU A 264 -6.22 -7.31 7.90
N ASN A 265 -4.90 -7.45 8.09
CA ASN A 265 -3.90 -6.50 7.61
C ASN A 265 -3.53 -6.72 6.15
N LEU A 266 -3.86 -7.88 5.55
CA LEU A 266 -3.48 -8.27 4.20
C LEU A 266 -4.69 -8.60 3.30
N THR A 267 -5.88 -8.81 3.86
CA THR A 267 -7.09 -9.16 3.11
C THR A 267 -7.39 -8.19 1.97
N TYR A 268 -7.13 -6.89 2.14
CA TYR A 268 -7.31 -5.91 1.06
C TYR A 268 -6.47 -6.24 -0.20
N LEU A 269 -5.26 -6.79 -0.05
CA LEU A 269 -4.43 -7.24 -1.17
C LEU A 269 -4.97 -8.53 -1.78
N VAL A 270 -5.39 -9.47 -0.93
CA VAL A 270 -5.97 -10.75 -1.35
C VAL A 270 -7.24 -10.51 -2.16
N ASP A 271 -8.13 -9.65 -1.66
CA ASP A 271 -9.38 -9.29 -2.30
C ASP A 271 -9.13 -8.52 -3.60
N ALA A 272 -8.14 -7.62 -3.62
CA ALA A 272 -7.73 -6.93 -4.84
C ALA A 272 -7.26 -7.90 -5.93
N ILE A 273 -6.49 -8.93 -5.57
CA ILE A 273 -6.03 -9.97 -6.50
C ILE A 273 -7.21 -10.84 -6.94
N LYS A 274 -8.07 -11.27 -6.02
CA LYS A 274 -9.27 -12.08 -6.32
C LYS A 274 -10.23 -11.35 -7.27
N ASN A 275 -10.43 -10.05 -7.07
CA ASN A 275 -11.31 -9.22 -7.89
C ASN A 275 -10.91 -9.23 -9.38
N VAL A 276 -9.62 -9.24 -9.69
CA VAL A 276 -9.12 -9.24 -11.09
C VAL A 276 -8.79 -10.63 -11.64
N THR A 277 -8.88 -11.67 -10.81
CA THR A 277 -8.60 -13.08 -11.18
C THR A 277 -9.81 -14.00 -10.97
N GLY A 278 -10.99 -13.43 -10.74
CA GLY A 278 -12.21 -14.17 -10.39
C GLY A 278 -12.98 -14.75 -11.58
N LYS A 279 -12.47 -14.59 -12.81
CA LYS A 279 -13.06 -15.10 -14.05
C LYS A 279 -12.41 -16.40 -14.50
#